data_AF-A0A6V8LGY7-F1
#
_entry.id   AF-A0A6V8LGY7-F1
#
_cell.length_a   1.000
_cell.length_b   1.000
_cell.length_c   1.000
_cell.angle_alpha   90.00
_cell.angle_beta   90.00
_cell.angle_gamma   90.00
#
_symmetry.space_group_name_H-M   'P 1'
#
loop_
_entity.id
_entity.type
_entity.pdbx_description
1 polymer ?
#
loop_
_entity_poly.entity_id
_entity_poly.type
_entity_poly.pdbx_seq_one_letter_code
_entity_poly.pdbx_strand_id
1 'polypeptide(L)' 'MTVVDALPALPYGQRHLPRALNAAIVTDSTNAFCGRGEGLAARLEALGYTDVRVHRAGIADWVNARLPLE' A
#
# COMPACT_ATOMS: atom_id res chain seq x y z
N MET A 1 5.42 16.53 -10.86
CA MET A 1 5.29 15.08 -11.08
C MET A 1 6.32 14.38 -10.21
N THR A 2 5.90 13.41 -9.41
CA THR A 2 6.76 12.66 -8.48
C THR A 2 6.84 11.22 -8.96
N VAL A 3 8.04 10.65 -9.03
CA VAL A 3 8.26 9.24 -9.36
C VAL A 3 8.26 8.44 -8.06
N VAL A 4 7.62 7.28 -8.04
CA VAL A 4 7.52 6.40 -6.88
C VAL A 4 7.87 4.98 -7.29
N ASP A 5 8.78 4.34 -6.56
CA ASP A 5 9.16 2.93 -6.70
C ASP A 5 8.63 2.13 -5.50
N ALA A 6 7.73 1.18 -5.77
CA ALA A 6 7.15 0.26 -4.79
C ALA A 6 7.99 -1.01 -4.59
N LEU A 7 9.31 -0.84 -4.55
CA LEU A 7 10.27 -1.91 -4.27
C LEU A 7 10.50 -2.04 -2.76
N PRO A 8 10.79 -3.24 -2.24
CA PRO A 8 11.31 -3.39 -0.90
C PRO A 8 12.60 -2.57 -0.68
N ALA A 9 12.89 -2.21 0.57
CA ALA A 9 13.98 -1.29 0.91
C ALA A 9 15.36 -1.72 0.36
N LEU A 10 15.65 -3.03 0.39
CA LEU A 10 16.94 -3.56 -0.06
C LEU A 10 17.14 -3.39 -1.58
N PRO A 11 16.28 -3.93 -2.47
CA PRO A 11 16.43 -3.71 -3.92
C PRO A 11 16.34 -2.24 -4.32
N TYR A 12 15.53 -1.41 -3.63
CA TYR A 12 15.54 0.04 -3.85
C TYR A 12 16.93 0.64 -3.61
N GLY A 13 17.59 0.32 -2.48
CA GLY A 13 18.93 0.83 -2.16
C GLY A 13 20.04 0.36 -3.11
N GLN A 14 19.82 -0.71 -3.88
CA GLN A 14 20.76 -1.18 -4.89
C GLN A 14 20.62 -0.42 -6.21
N ARG A 15 19.38 -0.21 -6.67
CA ARG A 15 19.09 0.46 -7.93
C ARG A 15 17.63 0.92 -7.98
N HIS A 16 17.45 2.21 -8.22
CA HIS A 16 16.14 2.82 -8.41
C HIS A 16 16.21 3.91 -9.49
N LEU A 17 15.06 4.37 -9.98
CA LEU A 17 15.04 5.46 -10.94
C LEU A 17 15.52 6.77 -10.31
N PRO A 18 16.20 7.67 -11.04
CA PRO A 18 16.61 8.96 -10.50
C PRO A 18 15.41 9.72 -9.93
N ARG A 19 15.55 10.16 -8.66
CA ARG A 19 14.52 10.91 -7.91
C ARG A 19 13.23 10.14 -7.62
N ALA A 20 13.20 8.81 -7.77
CA ALA A 20 12.11 8.01 -7.24
C ALA A 20 12.03 8.14 -5.71
N LEU A 21 10.82 8.12 -5.17
CA LEU A 21 10.58 7.90 -3.74
C LEU A 21 10.33 6.41 -3.49
N ASN A 22 10.85 5.87 -2.38
CA ASN A 22 10.51 4.53 -1.95
C ASN A 22 9.23 4.57 -1.11
N ALA A 23 8.16 3.90 -1.57
CA ALA A 23 6.90 3.85 -0.84
C ALA A 23 6.21 2.50 -1.01
N ALA A 24 5.70 1.95 0.09
CA ALA A 24 4.86 0.76 0.05
C ALA A 24 3.47 1.07 -0.52
N ILE A 25 2.86 0.10 -1.18
CA ILE A 25 1.45 0.16 -1.55
C ILE A 25 0.63 -0.36 -0.37
N VAL A 26 -0.26 0.45 0.17
CA VAL A 26 -1.22 0.02 1.20
C VAL A 26 -2.60 -0.06 0.56
N THR A 27 -3.21 -1.25 0.58
CA THR A 27 -4.60 -1.43 0.18
C THR A 27 -5.50 -1.37 1.40
N ASP A 28 -6.70 -0.82 1.21
CA ASP A 28 -7.68 -0.65 2.27
C ASP A 28 -9.08 -1.07 1.81
N SER A 29 -9.97 -1.23 2.77
CA SER A 29 -11.37 -1.60 2.59
C SER A 29 -12.28 -0.67 3.39
N THR A 30 -13.59 -0.87 3.28
CA THR A 30 -14.55 -0.13 4.10
C THR A 30 -14.44 -0.51 5.59
N ASN A 31 -14.28 -1.80 5.90
CA ASN A 31 -14.12 -2.34 7.25
C ASN A 31 -13.52 -3.76 7.19
N ALA A 32 -13.30 -4.36 8.37
CA ALA A 32 -12.77 -5.71 8.53
C ALA A 32 -13.61 -6.84 7.91
N PHE A 33 -14.88 -6.60 7.56
CA PHE A 33 -15.74 -7.60 6.90
C PHE A 33 -15.71 -7.49 5.38
N CYS A 34 -14.99 -6.52 4.83
CA CYS A 34 -14.89 -6.27 3.40
C CYS A 34 -13.52 -6.73 2.86
N GLY A 35 -13.48 -7.84 2.13
CA GLY A 35 -12.24 -8.39 1.56
C GLY A 35 -11.71 -7.71 0.29
N ARG A 36 -12.17 -6.50 -0.06
CA ARG A 36 -11.78 -5.82 -1.31
C ARG A 36 -10.29 -5.43 -1.32
N GLY A 37 -9.79 -4.86 -0.23
CA GLY A 37 -8.39 -4.50 -0.06
C GLY A 37 -7.47 -5.71 -0.13
N GLU A 38 -7.88 -6.83 0.46
CA GLU A 38 -7.15 -8.11 0.39
C GLU A 38 -7.13 -8.65 -1.05
N GLY A 39 -8.28 -8.64 -1.72
CA GLY A 39 -8.37 -9.04 -3.13
C GLY A 39 -7.55 -8.15 -4.07
N LEU A 40 -7.43 -6.85 -3.78
CA LEU A 40 -6.56 -5.94 -4.52
C LEU A 40 -5.07 -6.24 -4.24
N ALA A 41 -4.70 -6.47 -2.98
CA ALA A 41 -3.33 -6.81 -2.62
C ALA A 41 -2.87 -8.09 -3.32
N ALA A 42 -3.68 -9.15 -3.29
CA ALA A 42 -3.38 -10.40 -3.99
C ALA A 42 -3.17 -10.20 -5.50
N ARG A 43 -3.93 -9.30 -6.13
CA ARG A 43 -3.76 -8.95 -7.56
C ARG A 43 -2.48 -8.17 -7.81
N LEU A 44 -2.12 -7.23 -6.93
CA LEU A 44 -0.87 -6.47 -7.05
C LEU A 44 0.34 -7.39 -6.88
N GLU A 45 0.30 -8.29 -5.91
CA GLU A 45 1.32 -9.33 -5.73
C GLU A 45 1.45 -10.22 -6.96
N ALA A 46 0.31 -10.64 -7.56
CA ALA A 46 0.30 -11.41 -8.81
C ALA A 46 0.89 -10.65 -10.02
N LEU A 47 0.85 -9.31 -9.99
CA LEU A 47 1.49 -8.45 -10.99
C LEU A 47 2.99 -8.19 -10.71
N GLY A 48 3.52 -8.70 -9.60
CA GLY A 48 4.93 -8.58 -9.24
C GLY A 48 5.29 -7.41 -8.33
N TYR A 49 4.30 -6.68 -7.80
CA TYR A 49 4.55 -5.72 -6.73
C TYR A 49 4.88 -6.47 -5.44
N THR A 50 5.94 -6.04 -4.74
CA THR A 50 6.52 -6.81 -3.63
C THR A 50 6.52 -6.11 -2.28
N ASP A 51 6.32 -4.78 -2.23
CA ASP A 51 6.05 -4.04 -0.97
C ASP A 51 4.57 -3.62 -0.92
N VAL A 52 3.69 -4.63 -0.79
CA VAL A 52 2.24 -4.47 -0.70
C VAL A 52 1.79 -4.83 0.72
N ARG A 53 0.92 -4.01 1.31
CA ARG A 53 0.40 -4.19 2.68
C ARG A 53 -1.10 -3.98 2.69
N VAL A 54 -1.80 -4.65 3.60
CA VAL A 54 -3.25 -4.49 3.75
C VAL A 54 -3.57 -3.83 5.09
N HIS A 55 -4.29 -2.72 5.06
CA HIS A 55 -4.97 -2.17 6.22
C HIS A 55 -6.26 -2.97 6.46
N ARG A 56 -6.15 -4.08 7.20
CA ARG A 56 -7.25 -5.04 7.34
C ARG A 56 -8.48 -4.47 8.03
N ALA A 57 -8.32 -3.51 8.94
CA ALA A 57 -9.42 -2.97 9.71
C ALA A 57 -10.37 -2.10 8.87
N GLY A 58 -9.92 -1.60 7.72
CA GLY A 58 -10.70 -0.73 6.86
C GLY A 58 -10.71 0.72 7.36
N ILE A 59 -11.06 1.66 6.48
CA ILE A 59 -11.17 3.09 6.83
C ILE A 59 -12.10 3.37 8.01
N ALA A 60 -13.11 2.51 8.26
CA ALA A 60 -13.97 2.63 9.44
C ALA A 60 -13.17 2.67 10.76
N ASP A 61 -12.08 1.91 10.87
CA ASP A 61 -11.21 1.92 12.04
C ASP A 61 -10.48 3.26 12.19
N TRP A 62 -9.97 3.80 11.07
CA TRP A 62 -9.32 5.11 11.01
C TRP A 62 -10.25 6.25 11.46
N VAL A 63 -11.50 6.21 10.98
CA VAL A 63 -12.57 7.15 11.36
C VAL A 63 -12.92 7.01 12.84
N ASN A 64 -13.07 5.78 13.35
CA ASN A 64 -13.39 5.52 14.76
C ASN A 64 -12.26 6.00 15.69
N ALA A 65 -11.01 5.89 15.26
CA ALA A 65 -9.84 6.43 15.93
C ALA A 65 -9.76 7.97 15.88
N ARG A 66 -10.67 8.64 15.15
CA ARG A 66 -10.70 10.10 14.94
C ARG A 66 -9.40 10.63 14.35
N LEU A 67 -8.78 9.83 13.50
CA LEU A 67 -7.59 10.25 12.76
C LEU A 67 -8.00 11.21 11.63
N PRO A 68 -7.09 12.09 11.17
CA PRO A 68 -7.39 13.03 10.09
C PRO A 68 -7.85 12.33 8.82
N LEU A 69 -8.79 12.97 8.13
CA LEU A 69 -9.31 12.60 6.81
C LEU A 69 -9.12 13.80 5.86
N GLU A 70 -9.15 13.52 4.56
CA GLU A 70 -9.11 14.52 3.48
C GLU A 70 -10.36 14.40 2.59
#